data_AF-A0A2R6M4T6-F1
#
_entry.id   AF-A0A2R6M4T6-F1
#
_cell.length_a   1.000
_cell.length_b   1.000
_cell.length_c   1.000
_cell.angle_alpha   90.00
_cell.angle_beta   90.00
_cell.angle_gamma   90.00
#
_symmetry.space_group_name_H-M   'P 1'
#
loop_
_entity.id
_entity.type
_entity.pdbx_description
1 polymer ?
#
loop_
_entity_poly.entity_id
_entity_poly.type
_entity_poly.pdbx_seq_one_letter_code
_entity_poly.pdbx_strand_id
1 'polypeptide(L)'
;GSSGSYTLYESEARSEKIHPSIVTTVREIWKIFIGLTLGSIALFLLVGMPPWDAINHGMTGIATGGFSVHAESIGHYDSPLIEYATVPVMVAGSIAFPVHYLIVKGEVRNFYTDLQTRWVFIWFAAGSIALTAILYANGQYATFEETFRVSLFQFVSATSNTGFGTATIGEGTEQVWSAGATLLACLGMLTGAAAGSTVSGLKLIRV
;
A
#
# COMPACT_ATOMS: atom_id res chain seq x y z
N GLY A 1 -52.19 20.30 28.16
CA GLY A 1 -51.36 21.47 27.80
C GLY A 1 -49.99 20.99 27.39
N SER A 2 -49.79 20.89 26.08
CA SER A 2 -48.68 20.26 25.34
C SER A 2 -47.38 21.08 25.32
N SER A 3 -46.89 21.55 26.47
CA SER A 3 -45.81 22.56 26.51
C SER A 3 -44.52 22.10 27.20
N GLY A 4 -44.47 20.92 27.83
CA GLY A 4 -43.29 20.45 28.57
C GLY A 4 -42.46 19.39 27.84
N SER A 5 -43.10 18.46 27.11
CA SER A 5 -42.38 17.39 26.40
C SER A 5 -41.78 17.86 25.08
N TYR A 6 -42.43 18.79 24.38
CA TYR A 6 -41.92 19.38 23.13
C TYR A 6 -40.76 20.36 23.39
N THR A 7 -40.79 21.10 24.51
CA THR A 7 -39.72 22.02 24.91
C THR A 7 -38.50 21.29 25.48
N LEU A 8 -38.68 20.14 26.14
CA LEU A 8 -37.56 19.26 26.52
C LEU A 8 -36.94 18.53 25.32
N TYR A 9 -37.75 18.16 24.32
CA TYR A 9 -37.24 17.59 23.06
C TYR A 9 -36.45 18.63 22.24
N GLU A 10 -36.87 19.90 22.22
CA GLU A 10 -36.12 21.00 21.58
C GLU A 10 -34.88 21.44 22.38
N SER A 11 -34.87 21.33 23.72
CA SER A 11 -33.75 21.79 24.55
C SER A 11 -32.56 20.82 24.60
N GLU A 12 -32.78 19.51 24.39
CA GLU A 12 -31.69 18.55 24.16
C GLU A 12 -31.35 18.38 22.66
N ALA A 13 -32.26 18.76 21.75
CA ALA A 13 -32.03 18.80 20.31
C ALA A 13 -31.15 19.99 19.87
N ARG A 14 -30.10 20.29 20.65
CA ARG A 14 -28.88 20.86 20.08
C ARG A 14 -27.94 19.73 19.66
N SER A 15 -28.45 18.75 18.90
CA SER A 15 -27.61 18.03 17.95
C SER A 15 -27.43 18.92 16.73
N GLU A 16 -26.81 20.08 16.96
CA GLU A 16 -25.95 20.61 15.93
C GLU A 16 -24.96 19.46 15.69
N LYS A 17 -25.04 18.84 14.51
CA LYS A 17 -24.09 17.81 14.10
C LYS A 17 -22.73 18.49 14.01
N ILE A 18 -22.06 18.61 15.15
CA ILE A 18 -20.70 19.14 15.30
C ILE A 18 -19.66 18.11 14.80
N HIS A 19 -20.11 16.95 14.34
CA HIS A 19 -19.29 16.08 13.51
C HIS A 19 -19.51 16.43 12.04
N PRO A 20 -18.45 16.66 11.23
CA PRO A 20 -18.60 16.65 9.79
C PRO A 20 -19.36 15.38 9.41
N SER A 21 -20.40 15.52 8.59
CA SER A 21 -21.24 14.37 8.28
C SER A 21 -20.35 13.22 7.80
N ILE A 22 -20.57 12.01 8.31
CA ILE A 22 -19.82 10.82 7.90
C ILE A 22 -19.78 10.73 6.36
N VAL A 23 -20.87 11.16 5.71
CA VAL A 23 -21.01 11.29 4.27
C VAL A 23 -19.94 12.21 3.65
N THR A 24 -19.66 13.36 4.26
CA THR A 24 -18.62 14.29 3.80
C THR A 24 -17.24 13.65 3.88
N THR A 25 -16.90 13.02 5.01
CA THR A 25 -15.61 12.35 5.20
C THR A 25 -15.42 11.20 4.21
N VAL A 26 -16.43 10.37 4.02
CA VAL A 26 -16.41 9.27 3.03
C VAL A 26 -16.23 9.82 1.61
N ARG A 27 -16.90 10.92 1.26
CA ARG A 27 -16.77 11.54 -0.06
C ARG A 27 -15.35 12.05 -0.32
N GLU A 28 -14.68 12.63 0.68
CA GLU A 28 -13.28 13.07 0.54
C GLU A 28 -12.31 11.89 0.39
N ILE A 29 -12.48 10.83 1.19
CA ILE A 29 -11.69 9.60 1.05
C ILE A 29 -11.87 9.00 -0.34
N TRP A 30 -13.10 8.94 -0.84
CA TRP A 30 -13.40 8.37 -2.15
C TRP A 30 -12.77 9.17 -3.31
N LYS A 31 -12.76 10.51 -3.22
CA LYS A 31 -12.05 11.36 -4.20
C LYS A 31 -10.55 11.07 -4.22
N ILE A 32 -9.93 10.93 -3.04
CA ILE A 32 -8.50 10.60 -2.94
C ILE A 32 -8.23 9.22 -3.53
N PHE A 33 -9.05 8.22 -3.18
CA PHE A 33 -8.93 6.86 -3.69
C PHE A 33 -8.99 6.81 -5.23
N ILE A 34 -9.95 7.52 -5.84
CA ILE A 34 -10.05 7.63 -7.29
C ILE A 34 -8.85 8.37 -7.88
N GLY A 35 -8.42 9.48 -7.27
CA GLY A 35 -7.26 10.24 -7.73
C GLY A 35 -5.99 9.39 -7.74
N LEU A 36 -5.74 8.63 -6.68
CA LEU A 36 -4.62 7.70 -6.59
C LEU A 36 -4.74 6.56 -7.61
N THR A 37 -5.93 5.99 -7.80
CA THR A 37 -6.19 4.94 -8.80
C THR A 37 -5.96 5.43 -10.22
N LEU A 38 -6.46 6.62 -10.58
CA LEU A 38 -6.19 7.19 -11.90
C LEU A 38 -4.71 7.53 -12.08
N GLY A 39 -4.05 8.00 -11.03
CA GLY A 39 -2.61 8.23 -11.02
C GLY A 39 -1.79 6.95 -11.23
N SER A 40 -2.18 5.83 -10.61
CA SER A 40 -1.53 4.53 -10.79
C SER A 40 -1.73 3.98 -12.20
N ILE A 41 -2.94 4.10 -12.76
CA ILE A 41 -3.23 3.72 -14.15
C ILE A 41 -2.37 4.55 -15.11
N ALA A 42 -2.31 5.87 -14.93
CA ALA A 42 -1.48 6.73 -15.76
C ALA A 42 0.01 6.36 -15.66
N LEU A 43 0.50 6.09 -14.46
CA LEU A 43 1.88 5.64 -14.24
C LEU A 43 2.16 4.33 -14.99
N PHE A 44 1.28 3.33 -14.89
CA PHE A 44 1.44 2.04 -15.59
C PHE A 44 1.40 2.18 -17.11
N LEU A 45 0.54 3.03 -17.64
CA LEU A 45 0.51 3.35 -19.08
C LEU A 45 1.83 4.00 -19.53
N LEU A 46 2.40 4.91 -18.74
CA LEU A 46 3.66 5.60 -19.06
C LEU A 46 4.87 4.66 -19.11
N VAL A 47 4.88 3.61 -18.29
CA VAL A 47 5.94 2.59 -18.31
C VAL A 47 5.67 1.44 -19.30
N GLY A 48 4.62 1.56 -20.12
CA GLY A 48 4.36 0.66 -21.25
C GLY A 48 3.45 -0.53 -20.95
N MET A 49 2.76 -0.56 -19.81
CA MET A 49 1.78 -1.62 -19.52
C MET A 49 0.56 -1.48 -20.46
N PRO A 50 0.03 -2.58 -21.02
CA PRO A 50 -1.19 -2.54 -21.84
C PRO A 50 -2.35 -1.87 -21.11
N PRO A 51 -3.25 -1.13 -21.80
CA PRO A 51 -4.28 -0.35 -21.13
C PRO A 51 -5.23 -1.16 -20.24
N TRP A 52 -5.62 -2.36 -20.68
CA TRP A 52 -6.47 -3.24 -19.89
C TRP A 52 -5.78 -3.66 -18.59
N ASP A 53 -4.52 -4.02 -18.69
CA ASP A 53 -3.72 -4.47 -17.57
C ASP A 53 -3.44 -3.32 -16.59
N ALA A 54 -3.13 -2.13 -17.11
CA ALA A 54 -2.89 -0.93 -16.32
C ALA A 54 -4.11 -0.54 -15.48
N ILE A 55 -5.33 -0.65 -16.04
CA ILE A 55 -6.58 -0.42 -15.32
C ILE A 55 -6.73 -1.41 -14.16
N ASN A 56 -6.60 -2.71 -14.45
CA ASN A 56 -6.78 -3.76 -13.44
C ASN A 56 -5.74 -3.68 -12.32
N HIS A 57 -4.45 -3.59 -12.66
CA HIS A 57 -3.37 -3.47 -11.68
C HIS A 57 -3.41 -2.14 -10.91
N GLY A 58 -3.84 -1.05 -11.56
CA GLY A 58 -4.03 0.24 -10.91
C GLY A 58 -5.08 0.21 -9.81
N MET A 59 -6.22 -0.44 -10.09
CA MET A 59 -7.31 -0.63 -9.12
C MET A 59 -6.90 -1.56 -7.96
N THR A 60 -6.27 -2.69 -8.26
CA THR A 60 -5.90 -3.69 -7.24
C THR A 60 -4.68 -3.27 -6.43
N GLY A 61 -3.77 -2.48 -7.00
CA GLY A 61 -2.60 -1.94 -6.32
C GLY A 61 -2.95 -0.93 -5.23
N ILE A 62 -3.75 0.10 -5.54
CA ILE A 62 -4.17 1.11 -4.55
C ILE A 62 -5.08 0.50 -3.48
N ALA A 63 -5.91 -0.48 -3.84
CA ALA A 63 -6.73 -1.22 -2.89
C ALA A 63 -5.95 -2.25 -2.05
N THR A 64 -4.64 -2.43 -2.32
CA THR A 64 -3.77 -3.45 -1.73
C THR A 64 -4.40 -4.85 -1.80
N GLY A 65 -4.97 -5.19 -2.95
CA GLY A 65 -5.65 -6.46 -3.21
C GLY A 65 -4.84 -7.46 -4.05
N GLY A 66 -3.84 -7.00 -4.82
CA GLY A 66 -2.86 -7.89 -5.48
C GLY A 66 -3.34 -8.72 -6.66
N PHE A 67 -4.62 -8.68 -6.97
CA PHE A 67 -5.14 -9.42 -8.12
C PHE A 67 -4.51 -8.93 -9.42
N SER A 68 -4.09 -9.89 -10.24
CA SER A 68 -3.52 -9.68 -11.56
C SER A 68 -4.35 -10.40 -12.62
N VAL A 69 -4.32 -9.87 -13.83
CA VAL A 69 -4.88 -10.52 -15.02
C VAL A 69 -3.98 -11.64 -15.56
N HIS A 70 -2.73 -11.73 -15.07
CA HIS A 70 -1.74 -12.72 -15.48
C HIS A 70 -1.41 -13.68 -14.34
N ALA A 71 -1.08 -14.92 -14.67
CA ALA A 71 -0.73 -15.96 -13.69
C ALA A 71 0.56 -15.61 -12.91
N GLU A 72 1.53 -14.99 -13.58
CA GLU A 72 2.81 -14.57 -13.00
C GLU A 72 2.75 -13.19 -12.32
N SER A 73 1.55 -12.63 -12.16
CA SER A 73 1.35 -11.31 -11.58
C SER A 73 2.13 -10.22 -12.35
N ILE A 74 2.93 -9.39 -11.65
CA ILE A 74 3.79 -8.36 -12.27
C ILE A 74 5.03 -8.98 -12.94
N GLY A 75 5.41 -10.22 -12.57
CA GLY A 75 6.49 -10.95 -13.23
C GLY A 75 6.28 -11.16 -14.73
N HIS A 76 5.02 -11.19 -15.20
CA HIS A 76 4.67 -11.36 -16.61
C HIS A 76 5.34 -10.35 -17.56
N TYR A 77 5.59 -9.13 -17.10
CA TYR A 77 6.11 -8.08 -17.97
C TYR A 77 7.63 -8.09 -18.14
N ASP A 78 8.35 -8.85 -17.31
CA ASP A 78 9.82 -8.96 -17.31
C ASP A 78 10.52 -7.60 -17.52
N SER A 79 10.04 -6.57 -16.81
CA SER A 79 10.42 -5.18 -17.03
C SER A 79 10.74 -4.50 -15.71
N PRO A 80 12.02 -4.17 -15.46
CA PRO A 80 12.43 -3.45 -14.26
C PRO A 80 11.65 -2.15 -14.04
N LEU A 81 11.28 -1.46 -15.13
CA LEU A 81 10.52 -0.22 -15.07
C LEU A 81 9.12 -0.42 -14.48
N ILE A 82 8.45 -1.52 -14.83
CA ILE A 82 7.10 -1.83 -14.32
C ILE A 82 7.18 -2.26 -12.85
N GLU A 83 8.20 -3.03 -12.47
CA GLU A 83 8.44 -3.38 -11.06
C GLU A 83 8.63 -2.11 -10.21
N TYR A 84 9.52 -1.22 -10.63
CA TYR A 84 9.77 0.04 -9.93
C TYR A 84 8.57 0.98 -9.94
N ALA A 85 7.74 0.98 -10.99
CA ALA A 85 6.51 1.76 -11.04
C ALA A 85 5.41 1.21 -10.12
N THR A 86 5.43 -0.08 -9.81
CA THR A 86 4.44 -0.71 -8.93
C THR A 86 4.72 -0.40 -7.45
N VAL A 87 5.99 -0.28 -7.06
CA VAL A 87 6.40 0.06 -5.68
C VAL A 87 5.72 1.33 -5.14
N PRO A 88 5.75 2.50 -5.80
CA PRO A 88 5.09 3.70 -5.30
C PRO A 88 3.56 3.55 -5.23
N VAL A 89 2.94 2.72 -6.08
CA VAL A 89 1.50 2.42 -6.00
C VAL A 89 1.19 1.66 -4.71
N MET A 90 1.98 0.64 -4.37
CA MET A 90 1.85 -0.11 -3.11
C MET A 90 2.12 0.79 -1.88
N VAL A 91 3.13 1.67 -1.96
CA VAL A 91 3.44 2.63 -0.91
C VAL A 91 2.30 3.63 -0.71
N ALA A 92 1.71 4.15 -1.79
CA ALA A 92 0.56 5.04 -1.71
C ALA A 92 -0.64 4.36 -1.02
N GLY A 93 -0.95 3.11 -1.37
CA GLY A 93 -1.96 2.31 -0.66
C GLY A 93 -1.64 2.07 0.82
N SER A 94 -0.34 2.09 1.19
CA SER A 94 0.16 1.86 2.54
C SER A 94 0.12 3.06 3.49
N ILE A 95 0.00 4.27 2.94
CA ILE A 95 -0.08 5.51 3.71
C ILE A 95 -1.54 5.76 4.11
N ALA A 96 -1.77 6.34 5.29
CA ALA A 96 -3.10 6.61 5.77
C ALA A 96 -3.83 7.65 4.90
N PHE A 97 -5.11 7.44 4.57
CA PHE A 97 -5.91 8.40 3.78
C PHE A 97 -5.99 9.82 4.39
N PRO A 98 -6.02 10.00 5.72
CA PRO A 98 -5.93 11.34 6.32
C PRO A 98 -4.65 12.09 5.92
N VAL A 99 -3.52 11.40 5.76
CA VAL A 99 -2.26 12.02 5.34
C VAL A 99 -2.34 12.46 3.88
N HIS A 100 -2.92 11.62 3.01
CA HIS A 100 -3.19 12.01 1.61
C HIS A 100 -4.09 13.24 1.51
N TYR A 101 -5.13 13.32 2.34
CA TYR A 101 -6.01 14.49 2.39
C TYR A 101 -5.23 15.77 2.72
N LEU A 102 -4.34 15.72 3.71
CA LEU A 102 -3.49 16.86 4.09
C LEU A 102 -2.53 17.27 2.97
N ILE A 103 -1.97 16.32 2.22
CA ILE A 103 -1.13 16.59 1.04
C ILE A 103 -1.94 17.36 -0.02
N VAL A 104 -3.16 16.93 -0.33
CA VAL A 104 -4.04 17.61 -1.31
C VAL A 104 -4.41 19.03 -0.85
N LYS A 105 -4.45 19.29 0.46
CA LYS A 105 -4.64 20.64 1.03
C LYS A 105 -3.37 21.50 1.03
N GLY A 106 -2.24 20.98 0.58
CA GLY A 106 -0.95 21.68 0.57
C GLY A 106 -0.14 21.53 1.87
N GLU A 107 -0.64 20.79 2.85
CA GLU A 107 0.05 20.54 4.12
C GLU A 107 1.03 19.36 4.04
N VAL A 108 1.95 19.44 3.08
CA VAL A 108 2.96 18.39 2.82
C VAL A 108 3.85 18.10 4.01
N ARG A 109 3.95 19.03 4.98
CA ARG A 109 4.71 18.83 6.21
C ARG A 109 4.28 17.58 6.96
N ASN A 110 2.97 17.33 7.01
CA ASN A 110 2.41 16.21 7.76
C ASN A 110 2.83 14.86 7.19
N PHE A 111 3.15 14.78 5.90
CA PHE A 111 3.62 13.54 5.26
C PHE A 111 4.93 13.02 5.89
N TYR A 112 5.88 13.90 6.17
CA TYR A 112 7.18 13.50 6.72
C TYR A 112 7.31 13.73 8.23
N THR A 113 6.37 14.44 8.87
CA THR A 113 6.33 14.54 10.34
C THR A 113 5.46 13.47 10.99
N ASP A 114 4.48 12.91 10.26
CA ASP A 114 3.63 11.84 10.78
C ASP A 114 4.45 10.60 11.13
N LEU A 115 4.27 10.12 12.37
CA LEU A 115 5.05 9.03 12.93
C LEU A 115 4.80 7.72 12.17
N GLN A 116 3.54 7.41 11.82
CA GLN A 116 3.21 6.18 11.12
C GLN A 116 3.81 6.14 9.71
N THR A 117 3.68 7.24 8.98
CA THR A 117 4.23 7.36 7.63
C THR A 117 5.75 7.18 7.64
N ARG A 118 6.45 7.84 8.58
CA ARG A 118 7.91 7.65 8.73
C ARG A 118 8.28 6.21 9.02
N TRP A 119 7.58 5.55 9.93
CA TRP A 119 7.88 4.16 10.26
C TRP A 119 7.58 3.19 9.11
N VAL A 120 6.53 3.44 8.31
CA VAL A 120 6.27 2.66 7.08
C VAL A 120 7.47 2.74 6.14
N PHE A 121 7.99 3.94 5.87
CA PHE A 121 9.18 4.10 5.01
C PHE A 121 10.43 3.46 5.61
N ILE A 122 10.67 3.64 6.90
CA ILE A 122 11.82 3.01 7.60
C ILE A 122 11.72 1.49 7.51
N TRP A 123 10.54 0.92 7.75
CA TRP A 123 10.32 -0.52 7.71
C TRP A 123 10.51 -1.08 6.30
N PHE A 124 9.92 -0.41 5.29
CA PHE A 124 10.07 -0.81 3.89
C PHE A 124 11.54 -0.80 3.47
N ALA A 125 12.28 0.27 3.82
CA ALA A 125 13.69 0.39 3.50
C ALA A 125 14.54 -0.66 4.25
N ALA A 126 14.38 -0.76 5.56
CA ALA A 126 15.17 -1.67 6.40
C ALA A 126 14.95 -3.13 6.00
N GLY A 127 13.71 -3.55 5.81
CA GLY A 127 13.40 -4.91 5.42
C GLY A 127 13.80 -5.24 3.97
N SER A 128 13.69 -4.29 3.04
CA SER A 128 14.21 -4.48 1.68
C SER A 128 15.73 -4.63 1.66
N ILE A 129 16.46 -3.84 2.45
CA ILE A 129 17.92 -3.96 2.59
C ILE A 129 18.29 -5.29 3.23
N ALA A 130 17.60 -5.70 4.29
CA ALA A 130 17.83 -6.98 4.95
C ALA A 130 17.58 -8.16 3.99
N LEU A 131 16.49 -8.12 3.23
CA LEU A 131 16.16 -9.14 2.23
C LEU A 131 17.20 -9.17 1.10
N THR A 132 17.64 -8.00 0.62
CA THR A 132 18.71 -7.88 -0.38
C THR A 132 20.00 -8.52 0.13
N ALA A 133 20.40 -8.23 1.37
CA ALA A 133 21.62 -8.79 1.96
C ALA A 133 21.55 -10.32 2.06
N ILE A 134 20.40 -10.87 2.46
CA ILE A 134 20.19 -12.32 2.55
C ILE A 134 20.26 -12.95 1.15
N LEU A 135 19.51 -12.43 0.17
CA LEU A 135 19.44 -13.01 -1.17
C LEU A 135 20.79 -12.89 -1.91
N TYR A 136 21.49 -11.78 -1.74
CA TYR A 136 22.82 -11.56 -2.32
C TYR A 136 23.86 -12.51 -1.72
N ALA A 137 23.86 -12.71 -0.40
CA ALA A 137 24.76 -13.64 0.26
C ALA A 137 24.53 -15.11 -0.16
N ASN A 138 23.30 -15.45 -0.54
CA ASN A 138 22.94 -16.77 -1.05
C ASN A 138 23.18 -16.94 -2.57
N GLY A 139 23.65 -15.90 -3.26
CA GLY A 139 23.95 -15.95 -4.70
C GLY A 139 22.74 -16.32 -5.57
N GLN A 140 21.53 -15.91 -5.16
CA GLN A 140 20.29 -16.28 -5.85
C GLN A 140 20.22 -15.62 -7.24
N TYR A 141 20.47 -14.32 -7.32
CA TYR A 141 20.38 -13.55 -8.56
C TYR A 141 21.76 -13.22 -9.13
N ALA A 142 21.82 -12.99 -10.45
CA ALA A 142 23.07 -12.80 -11.17
C ALA A 142 23.72 -11.45 -10.89
N THR A 143 22.90 -10.41 -10.63
CA THR A 143 23.38 -9.05 -10.40
C THR A 143 22.86 -8.48 -9.08
N PHE A 144 23.62 -7.54 -8.51
CA PHE A 144 23.20 -6.81 -7.31
C PHE A 144 21.94 -5.99 -7.55
N GLU A 145 21.82 -5.36 -8.72
CA GLU A 145 20.65 -4.55 -9.10
C GLU A 145 19.37 -5.39 -9.15
N GLU A 146 19.43 -6.56 -9.79
CA GLU A 146 18.33 -7.52 -9.83
C GLU A 146 17.95 -7.99 -8.43
N THR A 147 18.94 -8.36 -7.61
CA THR A 147 18.71 -8.77 -6.22
C THR A 147 17.99 -7.68 -5.44
N PHE A 148 18.45 -6.43 -5.56
CA PHE A 148 17.86 -5.29 -4.87
C PHE A 148 16.44 -5.00 -5.37
N ARG A 149 16.21 -5.02 -6.69
CA ARG A 149 14.90 -4.77 -7.30
C ARG A 149 13.87 -5.78 -6.81
N VAL A 150 14.19 -7.08 -6.90
CA VAL A 150 13.31 -8.16 -6.46
C VAL A 150 13.06 -8.07 -4.95
N SER A 151 14.10 -7.80 -4.16
CA SER A 151 13.97 -7.65 -2.70
C SER A 151 13.08 -6.47 -2.32
N LEU A 152 13.26 -5.32 -2.96
CA LEU A 152 12.44 -4.13 -2.75
C LEU A 152 10.99 -4.42 -3.09
N PHE A 153 10.74 -4.96 -4.29
CA PHE A 153 9.40 -5.25 -4.76
C PHE A 153 8.67 -6.23 -3.83
N GLN A 154 9.31 -7.36 -3.55
CA GLN A 154 8.69 -8.44 -2.78
C GLN A 154 8.52 -8.07 -1.32
N PHE A 155 9.49 -7.41 -0.70
CA PHE A 155 9.35 -6.98 0.68
C PHE A 155 8.23 -5.94 0.80
N VAL A 156 8.21 -4.91 -0.04
CA VAL A 156 7.14 -3.90 -0.06
C VAL A 156 5.78 -4.53 -0.33
N SER A 157 5.67 -5.45 -1.29
CA SER A 157 4.42 -6.17 -1.58
C SER A 157 3.93 -6.97 -0.37
N ALA A 158 4.83 -7.71 0.27
CA ALA A 158 4.54 -8.49 1.46
C ALA A 158 4.05 -7.61 2.63
N THR A 159 4.80 -6.56 2.98
CA THR A 159 4.46 -5.71 4.13
C THR A 159 3.33 -4.71 3.88
N SER A 160 3.07 -4.33 2.62
CA SER A 160 1.86 -3.59 2.25
C SER A 160 0.63 -4.50 2.14
N ASN A 161 0.80 -5.81 2.28
CA ASN A 161 -0.22 -6.81 2.01
C ASN A 161 -0.86 -6.66 0.62
N THR A 162 -0.17 -6.04 -0.34
CA THR A 162 -0.66 -5.94 -1.70
C THR A 162 -0.65 -7.32 -2.33
N GLY A 163 0.43 -8.08 -2.19
CA GLY A 163 0.50 -9.45 -2.67
C GLY A 163 0.75 -9.60 -4.18
N PHE A 164 1.24 -8.55 -4.85
CA PHE A 164 1.84 -8.71 -6.17
C PHE A 164 3.15 -9.51 -6.07
N GLY A 165 3.45 -10.30 -7.11
CA GLY A 165 4.68 -11.08 -7.20
C GLY A 165 5.46 -10.76 -8.48
N THR A 166 6.78 -10.81 -8.38
CA THR A 166 7.73 -10.77 -9.53
C THR A 166 8.65 -11.98 -9.57
N ALA A 167 8.72 -12.72 -8.47
CA ALA A 167 9.50 -13.94 -8.32
C ALA A 167 8.71 -14.94 -7.47
N THR A 168 8.91 -16.22 -7.75
CA THR A 168 8.24 -17.31 -7.04
C THR A 168 8.84 -17.47 -5.63
N ILE A 169 8.01 -17.36 -4.60
CA ILE A 169 8.39 -17.58 -3.19
C ILE A 169 7.93 -19.00 -2.80
N GLY A 170 8.75 -20.01 -3.03
CA GLY A 170 8.49 -21.41 -2.64
C GLY A 170 7.94 -22.31 -3.76
N GLU A 171 8.21 -23.63 -3.62
CA GLU A 171 8.08 -24.73 -4.59
C GLU A 171 7.42 -24.44 -5.96
N GLY A 172 8.30 -24.14 -6.92
CA GLY A 172 8.19 -24.38 -8.35
C GLY A 172 9.59 -24.71 -8.89
N THR A 173 9.73 -25.09 -10.15
CA THR A 173 11.02 -25.42 -10.80
C THR A 173 12.06 -24.29 -10.86
N GLU A 174 11.80 -23.15 -10.22
CA GLU A 174 12.66 -21.97 -10.17
C GLU A 174 12.93 -21.55 -8.72
N GLN A 175 14.18 -21.13 -8.50
CA GLN A 175 14.87 -20.77 -7.26
C GLN A 175 14.06 -20.66 -5.96
N VAL A 176 14.25 -21.67 -5.09
CA VAL A 176 13.75 -21.67 -3.71
C VAL A 176 14.52 -20.64 -2.88
N TRP A 177 13.84 -19.59 -2.44
CA TRP A 177 14.39 -18.63 -1.49
C TRP A 177 14.85 -19.31 -0.20
N SER A 178 15.94 -18.82 0.37
CA SER A 178 16.45 -19.35 1.64
C SER A 178 15.43 -19.18 2.75
N ALA A 179 15.42 -20.10 3.73
CA ALA A 179 14.44 -20.09 4.82
C ALA A 179 14.40 -18.74 5.58
N GLY A 180 15.56 -18.06 5.70
CA GLY A 180 15.64 -16.73 6.30
C GLY A 180 14.94 -15.64 5.48
N ALA A 181 15.06 -15.67 4.16
CA ALA A 181 14.38 -14.74 3.27
C ALA A 181 12.86 -14.93 3.32
N THR A 182 12.39 -16.17 3.28
CA THR A 182 10.97 -16.51 3.39
C THR A 182 10.39 -16.09 4.75
N LEU A 183 11.11 -16.36 5.84
CA LEU A 183 10.69 -15.95 7.19
C LEU A 183 10.58 -14.42 7.30
N LEU A 184 11.54 -13.68 6.74
CA LEU A 184 11.52 -12.22 6.75
C LEU A 184 10.31 -11.66 5.98
N ALA A 185 10.00 -12.23 4.80
CA ALA A 185 8.81 -11.87 4.04
C ALA A 185 7.52 -12.12 4.85
N CYS A 186 7.42 -13.30 5.49
CA CYS A 186 6.28 -13.64 6.36
C CYS A 186 6.11 -12.66 7.54
N LEU A 187 7.22 -12.23 8.17
CA LEU A 187 7.17 -11.20 9.21
C LEU A 187 6.64 -9.87 8.66
N GLY A 188 7.09 -9.46 7.48
CA GLY A 188 6.55 -8.30 6.77
C GLY A 188 5.03 -8.39 6.62
N MET A 189 4.52 -9.51 6.12
CA MET A 189 3.08 -9.75 5.93
C MET A 189 2.26 -9.59 7.22
N LEU A 190 2.80 -9.99 8.37
CA LEU A 190 2.11 -9.88 9.66
C LEU A 190 2.03 -8.43 10.17
N THR A 191 3.11 -7.66 9.97
CA THR A 191 3.20 -6.28 10.48
C THR A 191 2.22 -5.33 9.77
N GLY A 192 2.04 -5.49 8.46
CA GLY A 192 1.24 -4.57 7.65
C GLY A 192 1.86 -3.17 7.57
N ALA A 193 1.01 -2.15 7.38
CA ALA A 193 1.43 -0.75 7.27
C ALA A 193 0.61 0.19 8.18
N ALA A 194 0.41 1.44 7.79
CA ALA A 194 -0.26 2.45 8.62
C ALA A 194 -1.73 2.10 8.92
N ALA A 195 -2.24 2.57 10.06
CA ALA A 195 -3.66 2.54 10.36
C ALA A 195 -4.41 3.60 9.53
N GLY A 196 -5.60 3.26 9.02
CA GLY A 196 -6.35 4.14 8.12
C GLY A 196 -5.83 4.17 6.67
N SER A 197 -5.00 3.19 6.29
CA SER A 197 -4.63 2.83 4.91
C SER A 197 -5.50 1.66 4.40
N THR A 198 -5.32 1.23 3.14
CA THR A 198 -6.02 0.04 2.60
C THR A 198 -5.42 -1.29 3.08
N VAL A 199 -4.20 -1.24 3.62
CA VAL A 199 -3.43 -2.42 4.06
C VAL A 199 -4.17 -3.17 5.16
N SER A 200 -3.89 -4.46 5.34
CA SER A 200 -4.43 -5.26 6.45
C SER A 200 -3.35 -5.53 7.52
N GLY A 201 -3.46 -6.60 8.32
CA GLY A 201 -2.46 -6.96 9.34
C GLY A 201 -2.59 -6.25 10.69
N LEU A 202 -1.58 -6.43 11.55
CA LEU A 202 -1.56 -5.89 12.93
C LEU A 202 -1.53 -4.35 12.96
N LYS A 203 -1.07 -3.74 11.86
CA LYS A 203 -0.76 -2.32 11.70
C LYS A 203 0.51 -1.95 12.45
N LEU A 204 1.35 -1.18 11.78
CA LEU A 204 2.69 -0.85 12.25
C LEU A 204 2.71 -0.05 13.57
N ILE A 205 1.62 0.63 13.91
CA ILE A 205 1.47 1.35 15.18
C ILE A 205 1.29 0.42 16.40
N ARG A 206 0.97 -0.86 16.18
CA ARG A 206 0.72 -1.85 17.24
C ARG A 206 1.89 -2.81 17.47
N VAL A 207 2.96 -2.66 16.70
CA VAL A 207 4.20 -3.45 16.75
C VAL A 207 5.28 -2.60 17.39
#